data_AF-A0A9R0QXD8-F1
#
_entry.id   AF-A0A9R0QXD8-F1
#
_cell.length_a   1.000
_cell.length_b   1.000
_cell.length_c   1.000
_cell.angle_alpha   90.00
_cell.angle_beta   90.00
_cell.angle_gamma   90.00
#
_symmetry.space_group_name_H-M   'P 1'
#
loop_
_entity.id
_entity.type
_entity.pdbx_description
1 polymer ?
#
loop_
_entity_poly.entity_id
_entity_poly.type
_entity_poly.pdbx_seq_one_letter_code
_entity_poly.pdbx_strand_id
1 'polypeptide(L)'
;MDCGTASHGALLAAAPLAGRRPRLLPLSPPPSTPSIQIRNRLYSMSLLPLRKARCMGRREASLASNYTQTSEFADLDWENLGFGLVQTDYMYTTKCGPDGNFDKGGMVPFGPIEMNPASGVLNYGQGLFEGLKAYRKTDGSILLFRPMENAMRMQTGAERMCMPAPPVEQFVDAVKQTVLANKRWVPPTGKGSLYIRPLLVGSGAVLGLAPAPEYTFLIFASPVGNYFKKD
;
A
#
# COMPACT_ATOMS: atom_id res chain seq x y z
N MET A 1 62.77 -53.05 -1.97
CA MET A 1 61.94 -54.03 -2.71
C MET A 1 60.84 -53.22 -3.36
N ASP A 2 61.17 -52.60 -4.49
CA ASP A 2 60.89 -53.07 -5.87
C ASP A 2 59.46 -52.67 -6.28
N CYS A 3 59.21 -51.71 -7.18
CA CYS A 3 59.60 -51.56 -8.60
C CYS A 3 58.71 -52.36 -9.57
N GLY A 4 58.19 -51.67 -10.58
CA GLY A 4 57.64 -52.20 -11.83
C GLY A 4 56.11 -52.33 -11.88
N THR A 5 55.39 -51.99 -12.96
CA THR A 5 55.78 -51.50 -14.30
C THR A 5 54.51 -51.04 -15.02
N ALA A 6 54.64 -50.04 -15.88
CA ALA A 6 53.63 -49.59 -16.83
C ALA A 6 53.59 -50.47 -18.10
N SER A 7 52.46 -50.50 -18.82
CA SER A 7 52.44 -50.16 -20.26
C SER A 7 51.04 -50.07 -20.89
N HIS A 8 50.84 -48.94 -21.59
CA HIS A 8 50.23 -48.70 -22.90
C HIS A 8 48.76 -49.04 -23.23
N GLY A 9 48.02 -47.99 -23.60
CA GLY A 9 46.75 -48.06 -24.34
C GLY A 9 46.32 -46.70 -24.90
N ALA A 10 46.89 -46.35 -26.06
CA ALA A 10 46.43 -45.45 -27.13
C ALA A 10 45.64 -44.16 -26.82
N LEU A 11 46.26 -43.06 -27.24
CA LEU A 11 45.72 -41.71 -27.43
C LEU A 11 44.70 -41.69 -28.60
N LEU A 12 43.48 -41.22 -28.36
CA LEU A 12 42.55 -40.77 -29.42
C LEU A 12 41.94 -39.43 -28.98
N ALA A 13 42.39 -38.37 -29.63
CA ALA A 13 41.90 -37.02 -29.45
C ALA A 13 40.47 -36.89 -30.00
N ALA A 14 39.52 -36.51 -29.16
CA ALA A 14 38.16 -36.14 -29.56
C ALA A 14 38.00 -34.61 -29.52
N ALA A 15 37.55 -34.05 -30.63
CA ALA A 15 37.32 -32.63 -30.87
C ALA A 15 36.23 -32.01 -29.95
N PRO A 16 36.25 -30.68 -29.70
CA PRO A 16 35.28 -30.04 -28.82
C PRO A 16 33.91 -29.92 -29.53
N LEU A 17 32.87 -30.47 -28.89
CA LEU A 17 31.48 -30.31 -29.31
C LEU A 17 31.02 -28.87 -29.01
N ALA A 18 30.86 -28.08 -30.07
CA ALA A 18 30.26 -26.75 -30.01
C ALA A 18 28.76 -26.87 -29.64
N GLY A 19 28.43 -26.64 -28.37
CA GLY A 19 27.06 -26.54 -27.88
C GLY A 19 26.35 -25.32 -28.47
N ARG A 20 25.35 -25.54 -29.33
CA ARG A 20 24.44 -24.49 -29.81
C ARG A 20 23.58 -24.00 -28.65
N ARG A 21 23.71 -22.71 -28.29
CA ARG A 21 22.78 -22.04 -27.35
C ARG A 21 21.36 -22.03 -27.95
N PRO A 22 20.31 -22.39 -27.20
CA PRO A 22 18.94 -22.25 -27.67
C PRO A 22 18.58 -20.76 -27.82
N ARG A 23 17.98 -20.39 -28.95
CA ARG A 23 17.44 -19.04 -29.20
C ARG A 23 16.28 -18.78 -28.23
N LEU A 24 16.40 -17.73 -27.43
CA LEU A 24 15.29 -17.18 -26.65
C LEU A 24 14.22 -16.65 -27.61
N LEU A 25 13.00 -17.16 -27.49
CA LEU A 25 11.83 -16.59 -28.16
C LEU A 25 11.47 -15.25 -27.49
N PRO A 26 11.08 -14.22 -28.25
CA PRO A 26 10.68 -12.95 -27.66
C PRO A 26 9.40 -13.13 -26.83
N LEU A 27 9.46 -12.72 -25.56
CA LEU A 27 8.31 -12.64 -24.67
C LEU A 27 7.31 -11.61 -25.24
N SER A 28 6.10 -12.06 -25.53
CA SER A 28 4.98 -11.18 -25.86
C SER A 28 4.61 -10.31 -24.63
N PRO A 29 4.27 -9.02 -24.84
CA PRO A 29 3.86 -8.16 -23.73
C PRO A 29 2.53 -8.67 -23.13
N PRO A 30 2.36 -8.59 -21.80
CA PRO A 30 1.12 -8.99 -21.17
C PRO A 30 -0.04 -8.08 -21.62
N PRO A 31 -1.28 -8.60 -21.69
CA PRO A 31 -2.44 -7.81 -22.08
C PRO A 31 -2.66 -6.64 -21.14
N SER A 32 -2.96 -5.47 -21.71
CA SER A 32 -3.24 -4.24 -20.97
C SER A 32 -4.51 -4.39 -20.14
N THR A 33 -4.37 -4.55 -18.83
CA THR A 33 -5.49 -4.43 -17.89
C THR A 33 -5.87 -2.96 -17.71
N PRO A 34 -7.17 -2.61 -17.70
CA PRO A 34 -7.59 -1.22 -17.66
C PRO A 34 -7.22 -0.57 -16.32
N SER A 35 -6.66 0.62 -16.37
CA SER A 35 -6.45 1.49 -15.21
C SER A 35 -7.76 1.74 -14.47
N ILE A 36 -7.80 1.49 -13.16
CA ILE A 36 -9.00 1.70 -12.35
C ILE A 36 -9.17 3.19 -12.06
N GLN A 37 -10.22 3.78 -12.62
CA GLN A 37 -10.65 5.13 -12.29
C GLN A 37 -11.52 5.10 -11.04
N ILE A 38 -11.20 5.93 -10.04
CA ILE A 38 -12.05 6.11 -8.87
C ILE A 38 -13.18 7.07 -9.26
N ARG A 39 -14.41 6.57 -9.45
CA ARG A 39 -15.61 7.40 -9.62
C ARG A 39 -16.28 7.62 -8.26
N ASN A 40 -16.56 8.87 -7.91
CA ASN A 40 -17.39 9.22 -6.76
C ASN A 40 -18.82 8.66 -6.96
N ARG A 41 -19.18 7.57 -6.27
CA ARG A 41 -20.59 7.24 -6.04
C ARG A 41 -20.98 7.77 -4.67
N LEU A 42 -21.94 8.69 -4.66
CA LEU A 42 -22.60 9.16 -3.44
C LEU A 42 -23.38 7.98 -2.83
N TYR A 43 -23.02 7.58 -1.61
CA TYR A 43 -23.85 6.69 -0.82
C TYR A 43 -25.05 7.49 -0.31
N SER A 44 -26.24 7.18 -0.83
CA SER A 44 -27.50 7.70 -0.30
C SER A 44 -27.88 6.88 0.93
N MET A 45 -27.82 7.49 2.12
CA MET A 45 -28.43 6.93 3.32
C MET A 45 -29.92 7.28 3.33
N SER A 46 -30.78 6.28 3.24
CA SER A 46 -32.22 6.43 3.42
C SER A 46 -32.53 6.71 4.89
N LEU A 47 -33.11 7.89 5.16
CA LEU A 47 -33.63 8.27 6.47
C LEU A 47 -35.02 7.64 6.68
N LEU A 48 -35.17 6.86 7.75
CA LEU A 48 -36.48 6.43 8.26
C LEU A 48 -37.13 7.58 9.06
N PRO A 49 -38.46 7.73 9.05
CA PRO A 49 -39.12 8.87 9.69
C PRO A 49 -39.29 8.66 11.20
N LEU A 50 -38.70 9.56 11.98
CA LEU A 50 -38.91 9.70 13.42
C LEU A 50 -40.26 10.38 13.73
N ARG A 51 -41.05 9.75 14.60
CA ARG A 51 -42.34 10.27 15.11
C ARG A 51 -42.13 11.53 15.96
N LYS A 52 -42.92 12.57 15.68
CA LYS A 52 -42.94 13.85 16.41
C LYS A 52 -43.39 13.68 17.87
N ALA A 53 -42.53 14.05 18.82
CA ALA A 53 -42.95 14.49 20.14
C ALA A 53 -42.96 16.02 20.19
N ARG A 54 -44.06 16.58 20.71
CA ARG A 54 -44.37 18.02 20.76
C ARG A 54 -43.83 18.57 22.09
N CYS A 55 -42.94 19.55 22.05
CA CYS A 55 -42.64 20.39 23.21
C CYS A 55 -42.41 21.84 22.77
N MET A 56 -43.17 22.76 23.38
CA MET A 56 -43.11 24.20 23.19
C MET A 56 -41.99 24.78 24.04
N GLY A 57 -41.11 25.56 23.42
CA GLY A 57 -40.08 26.34 24.11
C GLY A 57 -39.24 27.11 23.10
N ARG A 58 -39.61 28.38 22.84
CA ARG A 58 -38.78 29.30 22.06
C ARG A 58 -37.50 29.60 22.84
N ARG A 59 -36.37 29.16 22.30
CA ARG A 59 -35.07 29.81 22.44
C ARG A 59 -34.44 29.78 21.06
N GLU A 60 -34.18 30.95 20.49
CA GLU A 60 -33.38 31.06 19.27
C GLU A 60 -31.97 30.59 19.61
N ALA A 61 -31.64 29.37 19.18
CA ALA A 61 -30.26 28.94 19.10
C ALA A 61 -29.70 29.53 17.82
N SER A 62 -28.90 30.59 17.94
CA SER A 62 -28.06 31.07 16.86
C SER A 62 -27.06 29.94 16.53
N LEU A 63 -27.40 29.13 15.53
CA LEU A 63 -26.57 28.06 15.02
C LEU A 63 -25.41 28.73 14.26
N ALA A 64 -24.33 29.06 14.98
CA ALA A 64 -23.06 29.43 14.38
C ALA A 64 -22.46 28.17 13.73
N SER A 65 -22.95 27.85 12.54
CA SER A 65 -22.38 26.86 11.64
C SER A 65 -21.04 27.40 11.15
N ASN A 66 -19.98 27.19 11.91
CA ASN A 66 -18.61 27.26 11.40
C ASN A 66 -18.39 26.06 10.47
N TYR A 67 -19.02 26.11 9.30
CA TYR A 67 -18.71 25.23 8.18
C TYR A 67 -17.37 25.73 7.62
N THR A 68 -16.27 25.27 8.21
CA THR A 68 -14.95 25.44 7.62
C THR A 68 -15.00 24.70 6.28
N GLN A 69 -15.19 25.42 5.17
CA GLN A 69 -15.01 24.85 3.85
C GLN A 69 -13.57 24.33 3.79
N THR A 70 -13.39 23.04 3.96
CA THR A 70 -12.10 22.40 3.66
C THR A 70 -11.85 22.63 2.17
N SER A 71 -10.87 23.48 1.87
CA SER A 71 -10.41 23.81 0.52
C SER A 71 -10.19 22.53 -0.32
N GLU A 72 -10.44 22.63 -1.64
CA GLU A 72 -10.27 21.51 -2.58
C GLU A 72 -8.85 20.93 -2.53
N PHE A 73 -7.86 21.80 -2.27
CA PHE A 73 -6.46 21.46 -2.10
C PHE A 73 -5.96 21.87 -0.71
N ALA A 74 -5.00 21.11 -0.18
CA ALA A 74 -4.25 21.54 1.00
C ALA A 74 -3.45 22.82 0.68
N ASP A 75 -3.29 23.67 1.69
CA ASP A 75 -2.49 24.90 1.62
C ASP A 75 -1.00 24.53 1.73
N LEU A 76 -0.35 24.32 0.58
CA LEU A 76 1.04 23.90 0.45
C LEU A 76 1.68 24.58 -0.77
N ASP A 77 2.99 24.83 -0.70
CA ASP A 77 3.79 25.16 -1.88
C ASP A 77 4.04 23.90 -2.72
N TRP A 78 3.17 23.67 -3.69
CA TRP A 78 3.23 22.52 -4.58
C TRP A 78 4.43 22.56 -5.56
N GLU A 79 5.07 23.70 -5.78
CA GLU A 79 6.25 23.81 -6.66
C GLU A 79 7.52 23.32 -5.98
N ASN A 80 7.64 23.60 -4.67
CA ASN A 80 8.85 23.29 -3.89
C ASN A 80 8.69 22.09 -2.95
N LEU A 81 7.72 21.22 -3.25
CA LEU A 81 7.44 20.05 -2.43
C LEU A 81 8.58 19.03 -2.52
N GLY A 82 9.26 18.79 -1.40
CA GLY A 82 10.30 17.77 -1.28
C GLY A 82 9.75 16.34 -1.11
N PHE A 83 10.64 15.44 -0.68
CA PHE A 83 10.30 14.05 -0.31
C PHE A 83 10.10 13.85 1.20
N GLY A 84 10.01 14.94 1.96
CA GLY A 84 9.74 14.88 3.40
C GLY A 84 8.32 14.38 3.69
N LEU A 85 8.13 13.83 4.90
CA LEU A 85 6.80 13.48 5.38
C LEU A 85 5.97 14.75 5.56
N VAL A 86 4.87 14.84 4.81
CA VAL A 86 3.81 15.80 5.04
C VAL A 86 2.61 15.03 5.56
N GLN A 87 2.22 15.33 6.80
CA GLN A 87 1.14 14.63 7.47
C GLN A 87 -0.21 14.91 6.78
N THR A 88 -0.87 13.87 6.31
CA THR A 88 -2.23 13.95 5.75
C THR A 88 -3.29 13.75 6.84
N ASP A 89 -4.57 13.92 6.51
CA ASP A 89 -5.66 13.93 7.49
C ASP A 89 -5.93 12.54 8.08
N TYR A 90 -5.91 11.50 7.23
CA TYR A 90 -6.31 10.14 7.60
C TYR A 90 -5.30 9.08 7.18
N MET A 91 -5.32 7.96 7.90
CA MET A 91 -4.68 6.69 7.54
C MET A 91 -5.70 5.55 7.64
N TYR A 92 -5.51 4.48 6.89
CA TYR A 92 -6.31 3.26 7.01
C TYR A 92 -5.63 2.29 7.97
N THR A 93 -6.41 1.55 8.77
CA THR A 93 -5.88 0.46 9.61
C THR A 93 -6.85 -0.70 9.69
N THR A 94 -6.32 -1.91 9.75
CA THR A 94 -7.03 -3.14 10.11
C THR A 94 -6.08 -4.09 10.82
N LYS A 95 -6.64 -5.04 11.57
CA LYS A 95 -5.91 -6.08 12.27
C LYS A 95 -6.30 -7.45 11.76
N CYS A 96 -5.39 -8.40 11.98
CA CYS A 96 -5.58 -9.81 11.75
C CYS A 96 -5.26 -10.54 13.05
N GLY A 97 -6.18 -11.37 13.50
CA GLY A 97 -5.99 -12.22 14.67
C GLY A 97 -5.27 -13.53 14.33
N PRO A 98 -5.23 -14.48 15.28
CA PRO A 98 -4.59 -15.79 15.08
C PRO A 98 -5.22 -16.66 13.99
N ASP A 99 -6.44 -16.34 13.57
CA ASP A 99 -7.16 -17.05 12.51
C ASP A 99 -6.67 -16.69 11.09
N GLY A 100 -5.79 -15.69 10.98
CA GLY A 100 -5.22 -15.25 9.70
C GLY A 100 -6.15 -14.37 8.87
N ASN A 101 -7.35 -14.03 9.37
CA ASN A 101 -8.30 -13.20 8.65
C ASN A 101 -8.18 -11.74 9.08
N PHE A 102 -8.16 -10.85 8.09
CA PHE A 102 -8.18 -9.42 8.34
C PHE A 102 -9.61 -8.92 8.60
N ASP A 103 -9.78 -8.14 9.65
CA ASP A 103 -11.00 -7.40 9.92
C ASP A 103 -11.30 -6.44 8.76
N LYS A 104 -12.54 -5.94 8.68
CA LYS A 104 -12.94 -4.96 7.67
C LYS A 104 -12.03 -3.72 7.63
N GLY A 105 -11.48 -3.32 8.78
CA GLY A 105 -10.67 -2.12 8.92
C GLY A 105 -11.47 -0.82 8.88
N GLY A 106 -10.76 0.30 8.92
CA GLY A 106 -11.36 1.62 8.83
C GLY A 106 -10.34 2.76 8.69
N MET A 107 -10.86 3.92 8.30
CA MET A 107 -10.11 5.17 8.30
C MET A 107 -10.04 5.74 9.71
N VAL A 108 -8.85 6.13 10.13
CA VAL A 108 -8.58 6.82 11.39
C VAL A 108 -7.78 8.08 11.11
N PRO A 109 -7.82 9.11 11.98
CA PRO A 109 -6.92 10.26 11.84
C PRO A 109 -5.46 9.81 11.78
N PHE A 110 -4.64 10.46 10.97
CA PHE A 110 -3.21 10.18 10.96
C PHE A 110 -2.62 10.46 12.34
N GLY A 111 -1.83 9.51 12.86
CA GLY A 111 -1.16 9.69 14.14
C GLY A 111 -0.25 8.52 14.50
N PRO A 112 0.32 8.56 15.73
CA PRO A 112 1.13 7.47 16.25
C PRO A 112 0.36 6.13 16.25
N ILE A 113 1.11 5.04 16.07
CA ILE A 113 0.58 3.68 16.16
C ILE A 113 1.00 3.13 17.52
N GLU A 114 0.04 2.73 18.33
CA GLU A 114 0.32 2.05 19.59
C GLU A 114 0.83 0.63 19.32
N MET A 115 1.95 0.28 19.94
CA MET A 115 2.62 -0.99 19.71
C MET A 115 3.21 -1.54 21.01
N ASN A 116 3.06 -2.84 21.22
CA ASN A 116 3.66 -3.52 22.36
C ASN A 116 5.19 -3.58 22.17
N PRO A 117 6.01 -3.31 23.19
CA PRO A 117 7.46 -3.44 23.08
C PRO A 117 7.94 -4.84 22.66
N ALA A 118 7.16 -5.89 22.99
CA ALA A 118 7.42 -7.28 22.61
C ALA A 118 6.87 -7.64 21.20
N SER A 119 6.43 -6.67 20.39
CA SER A 119 5.92 -6.96 19.04
C SER A 119 7.01 -7.56 18.15
N GLY A 120 6.63 -8.54 17.32
CA GLY A 120 7.56 -9.24 16.42
C GLY A 120 8.26 -8.29 15.43
N VAL A 121 7.59 -7.22 14.99
CA VAL A 121 8.21 -6.20 14.13
C VAL A 121 9.34 -5.43 14.82
N LEU A 122 9.24 -5.16 16.12
CA LEU A 122 10.24 -4.37 16.87
C LEU A 122 11.47 -5.21 17.25
N ASN A 123 11.28 -6.50 17.50
CA ASN A 123 12.33 -7.38 18.02
C ASN A 123 13.01 -8.21 16.93
N TYR A 124 12.25 -8.61 15.90
CA TYR A 124 12.73 -9.54 14.86
C TYR A 124 12.53 -9.00 13.44
N GLY A 125 12.07 -7.75 13.29
CA GLY A 125 11.84 -7.14 11.98
C GLY A 125 10.75 -7.84 11.16
N GLN A 126 9.81 -8.53 11.80
CA GLN A 126 8.71 -9.22 11.10
C GLN A 126 7.71 -8.21 10.54
N GLY A 127 8.03 -7.63 9.40
CA GLY A 127 7.18 -6.68 8.69
C GLY A 127 7.69 -6.38 7.29
N LEU A 128 6.81 -5.81 6.48
CA LEU A 128 7.08 -5.44 5.10
C LEU A 128 6.26 -4.21 4.70
N PHE A 129 6.58 -3.65 3.54
CA PHE A 129 5.90 -2.47 3.03
C PHE A 129 5.69 -2.54 1.52
N GLU A 130 4.79 -1.70 1.04
CA GLU A 130 4.58 -1.44 -0.38
C GLU A 130 4.75 0.04 -0.73
N GLY A 131 4.83 0.33 -2.01
CA GLY A 131 4.97 1.70 -2.50
C GLY A 131 4.20 1.90 -3.80
N LEU A 132 3.24 2.82 -3.78
CA LEU A 132 2.49 3.22 -4.96
C LEU A 132 2.15 4.71 -4.92
N LYS A 133 1.65 5.21 -6.05
CA LYS A 133 1.38 6.64 -6.24
C LYS A 133 -0.02 6.84 -6.82
N ALA A 134 -0.69 7.88 -6.33
CA ALA A 134 -1.90 8.42 -6.95
C ALA A 134 -1.59 9.73 -7.66
N TYR A 135 -2.14 9.90 -8.86
CA TYR A 135 -1.93 11.07 -9.71
C TYR A 135 -3.26 11.72 -10.04
N ARG A 136 -3.29 13.06 -10.02
CA ARG A 136 -4.42 13.83 -10.53
C ARG A 136 -4.29 14.02 -12.04
N LYS A 137 -5.36 13.72 -12.76
CA LYS A 137 -5.48 13.99 -14.21
C LYS A 137 -6.00 15.41 -14.45
N THR A 138 -5.86 15.88 -15.68
CA THR A 138 -6.38 17.17 -16.14
C THR A 138 -7.89 17.33 -15.95
N ASP A 139 -8.64 16.22 -16.02
CA ASP A 139 -10.09 16.16 -15.76
C ASP A 139 -10.46 16.15 -14.26
N GLY A 140 -9.47 16.28 -13.37
CA GLY A 140 -9.64 16.29 -11.91
C GLY A 140 -9.81 14.91 -11.28
N SER A 141 -9.94 13.83 -12.06
CA SER A 141 -10.03 12.47 -11.54
C SER A 141 -8.66 11.93 -11.09
N ILE A 142 -8.67 10.97 -10.17
CA ILE A 142 -7.47 10.39 -9.59
C ILE A 142 -7.22 8.99 -10.18
N LEU A 143 -5.97 8.76 -10.57
CA LEU A 143 -5.49 7.51 -11.15
C LEU A 143 -4.51 6.81 -10.20
N LEU A 144 -4.70 5.51 -10.05
CA LEU A 144 -3.75 4.59 -9.41
C LEU A 144 -3.11 3.70 -10.48
N PHE A 145 -1.80 3.53 -10.42
CA PHE A 145 -1.10 2.66 -11.35
C PHE A 145 -0.98 1.25 -10.78
N ARG A 146 -1.70 0.30 -11.40
CA ARG A 146 -1.62 -1.16 -11.14
C ARG A 146 -1.61 -1.56 -9.64
N PRO A 147 -2.54 -1.06 -8.79
CA PRO A 147 -2.52 -1.35 -7.35
C PRO A 147 -2.67 -2.84 -7.01
N MET A 148 -3.27 -3.64 -7.89
CA MET A 148 -3.36 -5.10 -7.73
C MET A 148 -1.98 -5.78 -7.75
N GLU A 149 -1.01 -5.26 -8.52
CA GLU A 149 0.34 -5.83 -8.56
C GLU A 149 1.10 -5.57 -7.26
N ASN A 150 0.90 -4.39 -6.66
CA ASN A 150 1.42 -4.10 -5.32
C ASN A 150 0.81 -5.04 -4.28
N ALA A 151 -0.50 -5.33 -4.37
CA ALA A 151 -1.17 -6.26 -3.47
C ALA A 151 -0.60 -7.69 -3.59
N MET A 152 -0.45 -8.19 -4.82
CA MET A 152 0.14 -9.52 -5.06
C MET A 152 1.59 -9.59 -4.56
N ARG A 153 2.39 -8.53 -4.77
CA ARG A 153 3.76 -8.48 -4.25
C ARG A 153 3.81 -8.47 -2.72
N MET A 154 2.88 -7.78 -2.06
CA MET A 154 2.73 -7.84 -0.61
C MET A 154 2.40 -9.27 -0.15
N GLN A 155 1.51 -9.99 -0.83
CA GLN A 155 1.19 -11.38 -0.49
C GLN A 155 2.40 -12.30 -0.61
N THR A 156 3.18 -12.20 -1.69
CA THR A 156 4.43 -12.97 -1.85
C THR A 156 5.44 -12.64 -0.76
N GLY A 157 5.58 -11.36 -0.38
CA GLY A 157 6.46 -10.95 0.72
C GLY A 157 6.00 -11.49 2.08
N ALA A 158 4.68 -11.48 2.33
CA ALA A 158 4.10 -11.95 3.58
C ALA A 158 4.31 -13.46 3.74
N GLU A 159 4.11 -14.24 2.67
CA GLU A 159 4.42 -15.66 2.65
C GLU A 159 5.89 -15.93 3.02
N ARG A 160 6.82 -15.16 2.43
CA ARG A 160 8.26 -15.28 2.73
C ARG A 160 8.60 -14.99 4.19
N MET A 161 7.84 -14.12 4.83
CA MET A 161 7.98 -13.68 6.23
C MET A 161 7.12 -14.48 7.21
N CYS A 162 6.44 -15.53 6.74
CA CYS A 162 5.49 -16.33 7.52
C CYS A 162 4.37 -15.47 8.16
N MET A 163 3.81 -14.53 7.39
CA MET A 163 2.75 -13.61 7.81
C MET A 163 1.49 -13.84 6.96
N PRO A 164 0.28 -13.68 7.52
CA PRO A 164 -0.93 -13.53 6.71
C PRO A 164 -0.90 -12.17 5.99
N ALA A 165 -1.56 -12.08 4.84
CA ALA A 165 -1.71 -10.85 4.08
C ALA A 165 -3.19 -10.56 3.78
N PRO A 166 -3.59 -9.29 3.65
CA PRO A 166 -4.95 -8.96 3.23
C PRO A 166 -5.24 -9.54 1.83
N PRO A 167 -6.48 -9.96 1.55
CA PRO A 167 -6.92 -10.25 0.19
C PRO A 167 -6.65 -9.08 -0.76
N VAL A 168 -6.39 -9.38 -2.03
CA VAL A 168 -6.03 -8.37 -3.05
C VAL A 168 -7.09 -7.28 -3.13
N GLU A 169 -8.37 -7.67 -3.09
CA GLU A 169 -9.52 -6.78 -3.15
C GLU A 169 -9.56 -5.84 -1.94
N GLN A 170 -9.31 -6.38 -0.75
CA GLN A 170 -9.28 -5.59 0.48
C GLN A 170 -8.12 -4.59 0.47
N PHE A 171 -6.93 -5.01 0.03
CA PHE A 171 -5.78 -4.11 -0.12
C PHE A 171 -6.11 -2.97 -1.09
N VAL A 172 -6.64 -3.29 -2.26
CA VAL A 172 -6.96 -2.29 -3.29
C VAL A 172 -8.07 -1.33 -2.82
N ASP A 173 -9.06 -1.84 -2.10
CA ASP A 173 -10.12 -1.01 -1.52
C ASP A 173 -9.56 -0.06 -0.44
N ALA A 174 -8.73 -0.56 0.48
CA ALA A 174 -8.05 0.24 1.48
C ALA A 174 -7.19 1.36 0.88
N VAL A 175 -6.46 1.07 -0.22
CA VAL A 175 -5.72 2.08 -0.98
C VAL A 175 -6.65 3.15 -1.52
N LYS A 176 -7.77 2.77 -2.14
CA LYS A 176 -8.75 3.72 -2.69
C LYS A 176 -9.36 4.58 -1.60
N GLN A 177 -9.76 3.99 -0.47
CA GLN A 177 -10.30 4.71 0.67
C GLN A 177 -9.28 5.72 1.21
N THR A 178 -8.02 5.32 1.36
CA THR A 178 -6.93 6.21 1.83
C THR A 178 -6.74 7.41 0.90
N VAL A 179 -6.74 7.18 -0.42
CA VAL A 179 -6.62 8.26 -1.41
C VAL A 179 -7.82 9.19 -1.40
N LEU A 180 -9.03 8.64 -1.28
CA LEU A 180 -10.27 9.42 -1.25
C LEU A 180 -10.38 10.28 0.01
N ALA A 181 -10.07 9.71 1.18
CA ALA A 181 -10.06 10.43 2.45
C ALA A 181 -9.04 11.57 2.46
N ASN A 182 -7.94 11.40 1.73
CA ASN A 182 -6.87 12.40 1.61
C ASN A 182 -6.87 13.12 0.25
N LYS A 183 -8.03 13.21 -0.43
CA LYS A 183 -8.12 13.75 -1.81
C LYS A 183 -7.53 15.15 -1.95
N ARG A 184 -7.68 16.02 -0.95
CA ARG A 184 -7.12 17.39 -0.95
C ARG A 184 -5.59 17.43 -0.93
N TRP A 185 -4.95 16.34 -0.50
CA TRP A 185 -3.50 16.19 -0.47
C TRP A 185 -2.95 15.60 -1.77
N VAL A 186 -3.79 15.18 -2.73
CA VAL A 186 -3.30 14.75 -4.04
C VAL A 186 -2.88 15.99 -4.83
N PRO A 187 -1.58 16.13 -5.19
CA PRO A 187 -1.08 17.33 -5.84
C PRO A 187 -1.87 17.70 -7.10
N PRO A 188 -1.93 18.99 -7.46
CA PRO A 188 -2.42 19.42 -8.76
C PRO A 188 -1.69 18.73 -9.90
N THR A 189 -2.35 18.63 -11.06
CA THR A 189 -1.79 17.98 -12.25
C THR A 189 -0.43 18.59 -12.61
N GLY A 190 0.59 17.73 -12.75
CA GLY A 190 1.96 18.16 -13.08
C GLY A 190 2.80 18.64 -11.90
N LYS A 191 2.25 18.74 -10.68
CA LYS A 191 2.97 19.20 -9.48
C LYS A 191 3.49 18.08 -8.57
N GLY A 192 3.20 16.83 -8.91
CA GLY A 192 3.71 15.67 -8.18
C GLY A 192 2.70 14.53 -8.10
N SER A 193 2.78 13.78 -7.01
CA SER A 193 1.91 12.64 -6.73
C SER A 193 1.62 12.49 -5.25
N LEU A 194 0.52 11.85 -4.89
CA LEU A 194 0.34 11.35 -3.52
C LEU A 194 1.05 10.01 -3.41
N TYR A 195 2.12 9.95 -2.61
CA TYR A 195 2.79 8.70 -2.28
C TYR A 195 1.98 7.96 -1.22
N ILE A 196 1.75 6.67 -1.46
CA ILE A 196 0.92 5.80 -0.62
C ILE A 196 1.83 4.71 -0.08
N ARG A 197 1.82 4.51 1.24
CA ARG A 197 2.66 3.56 1.94
C ARG A 197 1.81 2.57 2.74
N PRO A 198 1.46 1.43 2.13
CA PRO A 198 0.95 0.28 2.85
C PRO A 198 2.07 -0.39 3.66
N LEU A 199 1.79 -0.70 4.92
CA LEU A 199 2.65 -1.47 5.81
C LEU A 199 1.90 -2.68 6.33
N LEU A 200 2.60 -3.80 6.47
CA LEU A 200 2.11 -5.00 7.13
C LEU A 200 3.13 -5.38 8.21
N VAL A 201 2.72 -5.40 9.48
CA VAL A 201 3.62 -5.58 10.62
C VAL A 201 3.11 -6.64 11.58
N GLY A 202 4.01 -7.48 12.11
CA GLY A 202 3.74 -8.39 13.22
C GLY A 202 3.59 -7.59 14.51
N SER A 203 2.36 -7.20 14.83
CA SER A 203 2.03 -6.32 15.96
C SER A 203 1.79 -7.06 17.27
N GLY A 204 1.49 -8.36 17.22
CA GLY A 204 1.27 -9.19 18.40
C GLY A 204 2.54 -9.39 19.23
N ALA A 205 2.38 -9.45 20.55
CA ALA A 205 3.48 -9.66 21.48
C ALA A 205 4.03 -11.09 21.39
N VAL A 206 5.33 -11.23 21.12
CA VAL A 206 6.02 -12.52 21.02
C VAL A 206 7.51 -12.37 21.35
N LEU A 207 7.99 -13.09 22.38
CA LEU A 207 9.42 -13.17 22.73
C LEU A 207 10.08 -14.48 22.25
N GLY A 208 9.26 -15.47 21.88
CA GLY A 208 9.76 -16.68 21.23
C GLY A 208 10.08 -16.41 19.76
N LEU A 209 10.99 -17.19 19.18
CA LEU A 209 11.29 -17.10 17.75
C LEU A 209 10.19 -17.82 16.94
N ALA A 210 9.06 -17.14 16.77
CA ALA A 210 7.87 -17.64 16.07
C ALA A 210 7.14 -16.50 15.35
N PRO A 211 6.26 -16.79 14.37
CA PRO A 211 5.40 -15.78 13.78
C PRO A 211 4.55 -15.06 14.85
N ALA A 212 4.35 -13.75 14.68
CA ALA A 212 3.51 -12.98 15.59
C ALA A 212 2.07 -13.54 15.65
N PRO A 213 1.40 -13.47 16.81
CA PRO A 213 0.02 -13.94 16.96
C PRO A 213 -1.01 -12.97 16.37
N GLU A 214 -0.62 -11.72 16.12
CA GLU A 214 -1.47 -10.67 15.55
C GLU A 214 -0.67 -9.82 14.57
N TYR A 215 -1.35 -9.31 13.54
CA TYR A 215 -0.77 -8.47 12.52
C TYR A 215 -1.60 -7.20 12.33
N THR A 216 -0.92 -6.10 12.02
CA THR A 216 -1.57 -4.83 11.65
C THR A 216 -1.23 -4.53 10.20
N PHE A 217 -2.26 -4.33 9.38
CA PHE A 217 -2.13 -3.75 8.05
C PHE A 217 -2.61 -2.31 8.11
N LEU A 218 -1.78 -1.37 7.67
CA LEU A 218 -2.11 0.05 7.69
C LEU A 218 -1.61 0.73 6.43
N ILE A 219 -2.24 1.84 6.07
CA ILE A 219 -1.86 2.64 4.92
C ILE A 219 -1.85 4.11 5.32
N PHE A 220 -0.72 4.77 5.17
CA PHE A 220 -0.64 6.22 5.23
C PHE A 220 -0.25 6.78 3.86
N ALA A 221 -0.42 8.09 3.70
CA ALA A 221 -0.04 8.79 2.48
C ALA A 221 0.71 10.08 2.80
N SER A 222 1.45 10.59 1.82
CA SER A 222 2.11 11.89 1.87
C SER A 222 2.21 12.46 0.46
N PRO A 223 1.89 13.74 0.22
CA PRO A 223 2.19 14.36 -1.06
C PRO A 223 3.72 14.39 -1.26
N VAL A 224 4.15 14.17 -2.51
CA VAL A 224 5.56 14.29 -2.92
C VAL A 224 5.65 15.03 -4.24
N GLY A 225 6.65 15.90 -4.38
CA GLY A 225 6.91 16.64 -5.61
C GLY A 225 7.47 15.78 -6.74
N ASN A 226 7.74 16.42 -7.87
CA ASN A 226 8.44 15.77 -8.99
C ASN A 226 9.90 15.50 -8.61
N TYR A 227 10.38 14.30 -8.93
CA TYR A 227 11.76 13.91 -8.63
C TYR A 227 12.79 14.72 -9.43
N PHE A 228 12.48 14.96 -10.71
CA PHE A 228 13.29 15.81 -11.57
C PHE A 228 12.65 17.21 -11.59
N LYS A 229 13.40 18.19 -11.07
CA LYS A 229 13.10 19.60 -11.36
C LYS A 229 13.38 19.81 -12.85
N LYS A 230 12.45 20.45 -13.56
CA LYS A 230 12.74 20.91 -14.91
C LYS A 230 13.64 22.13 -14.74
N ASP A 231 14.91 21.99 -15.09
CA ASP A 231 15.83 23.12 -15.25
C ASP A 231 15.38 24.00 -16.44
#